data_AF-A0A3N9NZM2-F1
#
_entry.id   AF-A0A3N9NZM2-F1
#
_cell.length_a   1.000
_cell.length_b   1.000
_cell.length_c   1.000
_cell.angle_alpha   90.00
_cell.angle_beta   90.00
_cell.angle_gamma   90.00
#
_symmetry.space_group_name_H-M   'P 1'
#
loop_
_entity.id
_entity.type
_entity.pdbx_description
1 polymer ?
#
loop_
_entity_poly.entity_id
_entity_poly.type
_entity_poly.pdbx_seq_one_letter_code
_entity_poly.pdbx_strand_id
1 'polypeptide(L)'
;MNLIEKGIFEGERPLYKIANVQIKHSEFLAGESAVKESRDLKVSDCSFSGKYPFWHNKDIDIQDSYFSDGGRAAIWYSSHVRMTNCKVDAPKIFRDAQNITIHKTIMDTNETLWDCENVKISDSEFKGNYLLLHGSDIELDHFKLDGDYSFQHVKKGVVRNCVITSKDAFWNTEDITVYDSVLEGEYLGWYSKNLRLVNCKIIGTQPLCYAENLILENCEMMDTDLSFEYSTVHATILNTIDSVKNPISGMIRAEGIRELILDDPELDYSNTQFITKINNEEAEEAIR
;
A
#
# COMPACT_ATOMS: atom_id res chain seq x y z
N MET A 1 14.01 33.59 0.16
CA MET A 1 13.46 32.68 -0.87
C MET A 1 13.03 33.56 -2.03
N ASN A 2 13.52 33.30 -3.24
CA ASN A 2 13.14 34.06 -4.44
C ASN A 2 11.75 33.64 -4.92
N LEU A 3 10.97 34.55 -5.50
CA LEU A 3 9.63 34.26 -6.00
C LEU A 3 9.63 34.16 -7.53
N ILE A 4 9.04 33.09 -8.04
CA ILE A 4 8.63 32.89 -9.43
C ILE A 4 7.10 32.77 -9.39
N GLU A 5 6.40 33.63 -10.12
CA GLU A 5 4.94 33.66 -10.10
C GLU A 5 4.40 33.90 -11.52
N LYS A 6 3.27 33.24 -11.87
CA LYS A 6 2.64 33.37 -13.19
C LYS A 6 3.60 33.05 -14.35
N GLY A 7 4.50 32.11 -14.10
CA GLY A 7 5.42 31.62 -15.11
C GLY A 7 4.72 30.60 -16.03
N ILE A 8 5.07 30.64 -17.30
CA ILE A 8 4.73 29.59 -18.27
C ILE A 8 6.06 29.00 -18.73
N PHE A 9 6.25 27.71 -18.46
CA PHE A 9 7.49 27.01 -18.71
C PHE A 9 7.27 25.87 -19.69
N GLU A 10 8.10 25.79 -20.73
CA GLU A 10 8.05 24.76 -21.77
C GLU A 10 9.46 24.28 -22.12
N GLY A 11 9.55 23.15 -22.82
CA GLY A 11 10.82 22.62 -23.31
C GLY A 11 11.66 21.92 -22.24
N GLU A 12 12.97 21.89 -22.45
CA GLU A 12 13.89 21.10 -21.62
C GLU A 12 14.48 21.94 -20.47
N ARG A 13 14.19 21.52 -19.23
CA ARG A 13 14.78 22.05 -17.98
C ARG A 13 14.75 23.58 -17.82
N PRO A 14 13.61 24.26 -18.05
CA PRO A 14 13.48 25.72 -17.90
C PRO A 14 13.92 26.26 -16.52
N LEU A 15 13.80 25.46 -15.45
CA LEU A 15 14.19 25.83 -14.09
C LEU A 15 15.29 24.91 -13.55
N TYR A 16 16.34 24.68 -14.35
CA TYR A 16 17.47 23.86 -13.94
C TYR A 16 18.27 24.49 -12.78
N LYS A 17 18.63 23.67 -11.78
CA LYS A 17 19.49 24.03 -10.63
C LYS A 17 19.02 25.24 -9.83
N ILE A 18 17.71 25.48 -9.77
CA ILE A 18 17.18 26.52 -8.90
C ILE A 18 17.28 26.08 -7.43
N ALA A 19 17.49 27.04 -6.54
CA ALA A 19 17.57 26.79 -5.12
C ALA A 19 16.97 27.94 -4.31
N ASN A 20 16.31 27.62 -3.20
CA ASN A 20 15.64 28.60 -2.33
C ASN A 20 14.61 29.43 -3.09
N VAL A 21 13.70 28.75 -3.79
CA VAL A 21 12.69 29.36 -4.66
C VAL A 21 11.28 28.96 -4.24
N GLN A 22 10.38 29.94 -4.30
CA GLN A 22 8.94 29.74 -4.26
C GLN A 22 8.38 29.92 -5.67
N ILE A 23 7.67 28.91 -6.18
CA ILE A 23 6.99 28.91 -7.47
C ILE A 23 5.48 28.93 -7.20
N LYS A 24 4.78 29.90 -7.78
CA LYS A 24 3.33 30.08 -7.59
C LYS A 24 2.58 30.27 -8.89
N HIS A 25 1.34 29.80 -8.95
CA HIS A 25 0.41 30.13 -10.04
C HIS A 25 1.02 29.94 -11.42
N SER A 26 1.82 28.88 -11.59
CA SER A 26 2.65 28.69 -12.78
C SER A 26 2.28 27.41 -13.52
N GLU A 27 2.49 27.41 -14.83
CA GLU A 27 2.13 26.32 -15.72
C GLU A 27 3.40 25.72 -16.34
N PHE A 28 3.53 24.40 -16.22
CA PHE A 28 4.60 23.63 -16.83
C PHE A 28 4.00 22.82 -17.98
N LEU A 29 4.17 23.34 -19.19
CA LEU A 29 3.66 22.78 -20.43
C LEU A 29 4.52 21.61 -20.91
N ALA A 30 4.28 21.16 -22.14
CA ALA A 30 5.04 20.08 -22.77
C ALA A 30 6.55 20.36 -22.74
N GLY A 31 7.30 19.35 -22.31
CA GLY A 31 8.72 19.47 -22.02
C GLY A 31 9.18 18.31 -21.15
N GLU A 32 10.45 18.37 -20.73
CA GLU A 32 11.05 17.34 -19.88
C GLU A 32 11.90 17.95 -18.77
N SER A 33 11.82 17.38 -17.56
CA SER A 33 12.73 17.69 -16.45
C SER A 33 12.71 19.16 -16.03
N ALA A 34 11.52 19.76 -15.94
CA ALA A 34 11.38 21.21 -15.76
C ALA A 34 12.16 21.77 -14.57
N VAL A 35 12.08 21.09 -13.42
CA VAL A 35 12.75 21.44 -12.17
C VAL A 35 13.74 20.33 -11.81
N LYS A 36 14.89 20.34 -12.48
CA LYS A 36 15.92 19.31 -12.31
C LYS A 36 17.11 19.79 -11.48
N GLU A 37 17.71 18.91 -10.67
CA GLU A 37 18.90 19.20 -9.83
C GLU A 37 18.70 20.39 -8.86
N SER A 38 17.49 20.51 -8.33
CA SER A 38 17.04 21.71 -7.57
C SER A 38 16.69 21.39 -6.12
N ARG A 39 16.73 22.40 -5.24
CA ARG A 39 16.49 22.21 -3.80
C ARG A 39 15.82 23.38 -3.10
N ASP A 40 15.29 23.14 -1.90
CA ASP A 40 14.66 24.17 -1.06
C ASP A 40 13.51 24.88 -1.80
N LEU A 41 12.54 24.09 -2.27
CA LEU A 41 11.48 24.53 -3.15
C LEU A 41 10.12 24.56 -2.44
N LYS A 42 9.37 25.63 -2.65
CA LYS A 42 7.94 25.71 -2.33
C LYS A 42 7.16 25.94 -3.60
N VAL A 43 6.26 25.02 -3.95
CA VAL A 43 5.48 25.03 -5.18
C VAL A 43 4.02 25.05 -4.79
N SER A 44 3.27 26.09 -5.17
CA SER A 44 1.84 26.18 -4.88
C SER A 44 1.04 26.59 -6.11
N ASP A 45 -0.18 26.07 -6.24
CA ASP A 45 -1.11 26.46 -7.29
C ASP A 45 -0.52 26.30 -8.70
N CYS A 46 0.21 25.21 -8.94
CA CYS A 46 0.88 24.96 -10.22
C CYS A 46 0.24 23.80 -10.98
N SER A 47 0.39 23.82 -12.31
CA SER A 47 -0.03 22.71 -13.17
C SER A 47 1.16 22.11 -13.92
N PHE A 48 1.18 20.79 -14.02
CA PHE A 48 2.27 20.03 -14.64
C PHE A 48 1.75 19.12 -15.74
N SER A 49 2.18 19.38 -16.97
CA SER A 49 1.84 18.59 -18.17
C SER A 49 3.05 18.10 -18.96
N GLY A 50 4.27 18.49 -18.57
CA GLY A 50 5.52 17.95 -19.08
C GLY A 50 6.03 16.76 -18.26
N LYS A 51 6.86 15.91 -18.86
CA LYS A 51 7.38 14.71 -18.20
C LYS A 51 8.43 15.09 -17.14
N TYR A 52 8.54 14.25 -16.12
CA TYR A 52 9.59 14.36 -15.11
C TYR A 52 9.69 15.75 -14.44
N PRO A 53 8.60 16.44 -14.03
CA PRO A 53 8.71 17.80 -13.52
C PRO A 53 9.76 17.99 -12.42
N PHE A 54 9.91 17.01 -11.52
CA PHE A 54 10.89 17.00 -10.44
C PHE A 54 11.84 15.81 -10.59
N TRP A 55 13.11 16.08 -10.91
CA TRP A 55 14.14 15.06 -11.13
C TRP A 55 15.43 15.42 -10.40
N HIS A 56 15.92 14.54 -9.52
CA HIS A 56 17.08 14.79 -8.63
C HIS A 56 16.89 16.02 -7.75
N ASN A 57 15.87 16.01 -6.91
CA ASN A 57 15.56 17.15 -6.05
C ASN A 57 15.66 16.83 -4.56
N LYS A 58 15.75 17.89 -3.75
CA LYS A 58 15.76 17.79 -2.29
C LYS A 58 14.96 18.91 -1.65
N ASP A 59 14.20 18.59 -0.60
CA ASP A 59 13.43 19.57 0.17
C ASP A 59 12.40 20.30 -0.71
N ILE A 60 11.40 19.56 -1.17
CA ILE A 60 10.32 20.06 -2.04
C ILE A 60 9.01 20.03 -1.27
N ASP A 61 8.29 21.14 -1.28
CA ASP A 61 6.95 21.28 -0.72
C ASP A 61 5.98 21.67 -1.83
N ILE A 62 5.10 20.74 -2.22
CA ILE A 62 4.13 20.89 -3.32
C ILE A 62 2.73 20.97 -2.72
N GLN A 63 2.01 22.05 -3.01
CA GLN A 63 0.69 22.31 -2.45
C GLN A 63 -0.29 22.73 -3.55
N ASP A 64 -1.56 22.36 -3.41
CA ASP A 64 -2.66 22.90 -4.23
C ASP A 64 -2.40 22.78 -5.74
N SER A 65 -1.74 21.70 -6.16
CA SER A 65 -1.21 21.56 -7.52
C SER A 65 -1.80 20.37 -8.25
N TYR A 66 -1.73 20.43 -9.58
CA TYR A 66 -2.29 19.43 -10.47
C TYR A 66 -1.23 18.84 -11.41
N PHE A 67 -1.17 17.51 -11.47
CA PHE A 67 -0.36 16.76 -12.43
C PHE A 67 -1.28 16.08 -13.43
N SER A 68 -1.25 16.51 -14.68
CA SER A 68 -2.06 15.90 -15.74
C SER A 68 -1.44 14.59 -16.24
N ASP A 69 -2.15 13.86 -17.11
CA ASP A 69 -1.65 12.67 -17.79
C ASP A 69 -0.27 12.88 -18.46
N GLY A 70 -0.05 14.07 -19.04
CA GLY A 70 1.24 14.45 -19.63
C GLY A 70 2.39 14.59 -18.62
N GLY A 71 2.07 14.85 -17.35
CA GLY A 71 3.00 15.03 -16.22
C GLY A 71 3.86 13.80 -15.88
N ARG A 72 3.58 12.66 -16.52
CA ARG A 72 4.19 11.33 -16.38
C ARG A 72 5.57 11.29 -15.72
N ALA A 73 5.71 10.34 -14.79
CA ALA A 73 6.92 10.01 -14.04
C ALA A 73 7.44 11.22 -13.23
N ALA A 74 6.56 11.82 -12.44
CA ALA A 74 6.74 13.21 -12.09
C ALA A 74 7.84 13.52 -11.06
N ILE A 75 8.08 12.64 -10.08
CA ILE A 75 8.97 12.93 -8.94
C ILE A 75 9.93 11.75 -8.72
N TRP A 76 11.12 11.84 -9.32
CA TRP A 76 12.09 10.73 -9.34
C TRP A 76 13.41 11.13 -8.68
N TYR A 77 14.09 10.16 -8.05
CA TYR A 77 15.41 10.34 -7.43
C TYR A 77 15.49 11.52 -6.44
N SER A 78 14.41 11.73 -5.69
CA SER A 78 14.21 12.93 -4.88
C SER A 78 14.04 12.59 -3.40
N SER A 79 14.38 13.53 -2.52
CA SER A 79 14.28 13.32 -1.08
C SER A 79 13.60 14.48 -0.36
N HIS A 80 12.92 14.17 0.76
CA HIS A 80 12.19 15.17 1.56
C HIS A 80 11.12 15.87 0.72
N VAL A 81 10.19 15.07 0.21
CA VAL A 81 9.10 15.55 -0.65
C VAL A 81 7.80 15.58 0.15
N ARG A 82 7.18 16.75 0.22
CA ARG A 82 5.82 16.90 0.76
C ARG A 82 4.88 17.24 -0.37
N MET A 83 3.75 16.53 -0.44
CA MET A 83 2.68 16.80 -1.39
C MET A 83 1.35 16.91 -0.63
N THR A 84 0.72 18.08 -0.69
CA THR A 84 -0.49 18.37 0.07
C THR A 84 -1.58 18.93 -0.83
N ASN A 85 -2.82 18.45 -0.65
CA ASN A 85 -3.99 18.97 -1.39
C ASN A 85 -3.80 18.99 -2.91
N CYS A 86 -3.22 17.93 -3.46
CA CYS A 86 -2.92 17.82 -4.87
C CYS A 86 -3.86 16.84 -5.58
N LYS A 87 -4.00 17.02 -6.90
CA LYS A 87 -4.63 16.05 -7.78
C LYS A 87 -3.62 15.51 -8.79
N VAL A 88 -3.59 14.20 -8.96
CA VAL A 88 -2.72 13.53 -9.94
C VAL A 88 -3.57 12.68 -10.86
N ASP A 89 -3.51 12.96 -12.16
CA ASP A 89 -4.01 12.10 -13.24
C ASP A 89 -2.82 11.54 -14.07
N ALA A 90 -1.59 11.78 -13.63
CA ALA A 90 -0.38 11.28 -14.30
C ALA A 90 -0.25 9.76 -14.11
N PRO A 91 0.11 8.99 -15.14
CA PRO A 91 0.14 7.53 -15.07
C PRO A 91 1.26 6.99 -14.17
N LYS A 92 2.29 7.82 -13.89
CA LYS A 92 3.37 7.51 -12.95
C LYS A 92 3.78 8.74 -12.15
N ILE A 93 4.04 8.63 -10.85
CA ILE A 93 4.62 9.74 -10.05
C ILE A 93 5.96 9.38 -9.42
N PHE A 94 5.96 8.63 -8.31
CA PHE A 94 7.15 8.49 -7.46
C PHE A 94 8.00 7.28 -7.86
N ARG A 95 9.32 7.46 -7.86
CA ARG A 95 10.33 6.40 -8.10
C ARG A 95 11.64 6.73 -7.40
N ASP A 96 12.27 5.74 -6.78
CA ASP A 96 13.60 5.88 -6.16
C ASP A 96 13.71 7.14 -5.28
N ALA A 97 12.69 7.36 -4.45
CA ALA A 97 12.52 8.58 -3.67
C ALA A 97 12.35 8.25 -2.18
N GLN A 98 12.73 9.18 -1.31
CA GLN A 98 12.77 8.92 0.13
C GLN A 98 12.29 10.10 0.98
N ASN A 99 11.80 9.81 2.19
CA ASN A 99 11.23 10.80 3.11
C ASN A 99 10.08 11.55 2.43
N ILE A 100 9.03 10.81 2.09
CA ILE A 100 7.87 11.29 1.33
C ILE A 100 6.70 11.46 2.30
N THR A 101 6.00 12.60 2.21
CA THR A 101 4.74 12.82 2.92
C THR A 101 3.67 13.26 1.93
N ILE A 102 2.58 12.51 1.86
CA ILE A 102 1.42 12.79 1.02
C ILE A 102 0.21 12.99 1.93
N HIS A 103 -0.50 14.10 1.75
CA HIS A 103 -1.65 14.46 2.57
C HIS A 103 -2.77 15.05 1.70
N LYS A 104 -4.04 14.69 1.98
CA LYS A 104 -5.22 15.25 1.28
C LYS A 104 -5.10 15.19 -0.24
N THR A 105 -4.56 14.10 -0.76
CA THR A 105 -4.22 14.00 -2.18
C THR A 105 -5.04 12.90 -2.82
N ILE A 106 -5.53 13.18 -4.02
CA ILE A 106 -6.21 12.19 -4.87
C ILE A 106 -5.30 11.84 -6.04
N MET A 107 -5.07 10.56 -6.27
CA MET A 107 -4.30 10.08 -7.42
C MET A 107 -5.10 9.05 -8.22
N ASP A 108 -5.23 9.28 -9.52
CA ASP A 108 -5.54 8.24 -10.52
C ASP A 108 -4.24 7.98 -11.28
N THR A 109 -3.45 7.03 -10.78
CA THR A 109 -2.10 6.76 -11.24
C THR A 109 -1.83 5.27 -11.29
N ASN A 110 -1.54 4.76 -12.49
CA ASN A 110 -1.36 3.32 -12.67
C ASN A 110 -0.15 2.77 -11.90
N GLU A 111 0.86 3.60 -11.62
CA GLU A 111 2.11 3.14 -11.04
C GLU A 111 2.80 4.22 -10.19
N THR A 112 2.98 3.97 -8.88
CA THR A 112 3.65 4.96 -8.03
C THR A 112 4.31 4.35 -6.80
N LEU A 113 5.29 5.09 -6.24
CA LEU A 113 6.03 4.77 -5.02
C LEU A 113 6.84 3.47 -5.10
N TRP A 114 7.39 3.19 -6.27
CA TRP A 114 8.30 2.06 -6.42
C TRP A 114 9.69 2.43 -5.90
N ASP A 115 10.31 1.49 -5.18
CA ASP A 115 11.67 1.63 -4.65
C ASP A 115 11.79 2.88 -3.75
N CYS A 116 10.77 3.14 -2.92
CA CYS A 116 10.67 4.32 -2.07
C CYS A 116 10.77 3.98 -0.57
N GLU A 117 11.41 4.85 0.21
CA GLU A 117 11.67 4.64 1.64
C GLU A 117 11.10 5.79 2.50
N ASN A 118 10.62 5.46 3.71
CA ASN A 118 10.05 6.42 4.66
C ASN A 118 8.89 7.22 4.03
N VAL A 119 7.80 6.52 3.75
CA VAL A 119 6.62 7.06 3.05
C VAL A 119 5.46 7.18 4.02
N LYS A 120 4.93 8.40 4.17
CA LYS A 120 3.75 8.69 4.99
C LYS A 120 2.61 9.17 4.11
N ILE A 121 1.44 8.54 4.20
CA ILE A 121 0.25 8.90 3.44
C ILE A 121 -0.92 9.07 4.41
N SER A 122 -1.60 10.21 4.34
CA SER A 122 -2.77 10.48 5.19
C SER A 122 -3.92 11.15 4.43
N ASP A 123 -5.15 10.85 4.83
CA ASP A 123 -6.37 11.48 4.30
C ASP A 123 -6.40 11.52 2.76
N SER A 124 -6.04 10.41 2.11
CA SER A 124 -5.79 10.38 0.66
C SER A 124 -6.49 9.20 -0.01
N GLU A 125 -6.75 9.34 -1.31
CA GLU A 125 -7.49 8.33 -2.08
C GLU A 125 -6.78 8.07 -3.41
N PHE A 126 -6.28 6.85 -3.59
CA PHE A 126 -5.55 6.46 -4.79
C PHE A 126 -6.34 5.41 -5.58
N LYS A 127 -6.18 5.48 -6.90
CA LYS A 127 -6.61 4.48 -7.85
C LYS A 127 -5.46 4.11 -8.77
N GLY A 128 -5.27 2.81 -9.00
CA GLY A 128 -4.37 2.29 -10.01
C GLY A 128 -3.68 0.99 -9.63
N ASN A 129 -3.05 0.36 -10.63
CA ASN A 129 -2.71 -1.05 -10.54
C ASN A 129 -1.50 -1.34 -9.64
N TYR A 130 -0.48 -0.49 -9.59
CA TYR A 130 0.78 -0.80 -8.88
C TYR A 130 1.17 0.29 -7.89
N LEU A 131 0.90 0.05 -6.61
CA LEU A 131 1.24 0.95 -5.52
C LEU A 131 2.31 0.31 -4.62
N LEU A 132 3.37 1.07 -4.31
CA LEU A 132 4.37 0.69 -3.30
C LEU A 132 5.06 -0.66 -3.57
N LEU A 133 5.70 -0.79 -4.73
CA LEU A 133 6.58 -1.94 -5.01
C LEU A 133 7.96 -1.73 -4.36
N HIS A 134 8.46 -2.72 -3.61
CA HIS A 134 9.78 -2.68 -2.94
C HIS A 134 9.97 -1.52 -1.95
N GLY A 135 8.89 -0.97 -1.40
CA GLY A 135 8.98 0.13 -0.44
C GLY A 135 9.45 -0.32 0.95
N SER A 136 9.93 0.63 1.77
CA SER A 136 10.14 0.36 3.19
C SER A 136 9.78 1.53 4.10
N ASP A 137 9.49 1.19 5.37
CA ASP A 137 9.17 2.15 6.43
C ASP A 137 7.94 2.99 6.06
N ILE A 138 6.81 2.31 5.83
CA ILE A 138 5.56 2.94 5.39
C ILE A 138 4.62 3.25 6.55
N GLU A 139 3.91 4.38 6.46
CA GLU A 139 2.84 4.76 7.39
C GLU A 139 1.63 5.25 6.60
N LEU A 140 0.51 4.55 6.73
CA LEU A 140 -0.76 4.91 6.09
C LEU A 140 -1.83 5.15 7.15
N ASP A 141 -2.56 6.25 7.06
CA ASP A 141 -3.66 6.57 7.96
C ASP A 141 -4.82 7.25 7.23
N HIS A 142 -6.05 6.77 7.40
CA HIS A 142 -7.22 7.30 6.67
C HIS A 142 -7.00 7.31 5.15
N PHE A 143 -6.55 6.18 4.62
CA PHE A 143 -6.21 6.01 3.21
C PHE A 143 -7.16 5.05 2.51
N LYS A 144 -7.57 5.40 1.29
CA LYS A 144 -8.39 4.53 0.44
C LYS A 144 -7.69 4.18 -0.87
N LEU A 145 -7.75 2.90 -1.24
CA LEU A 145 -7.15 2.36 -2.45
C LEU A 145 -8.15 1.53 -3.25
N ASP A 146 -8.18 1.79 -4.56
CA ASP A 146 -8.76 0.93 -5.60
C ASP A 146 -7.63 0.50 -6.55
N GLY A 147 -7.09 -0.70 -6.38
CA GLY A 147 -5.90 -1.17 -7.06
C GLY A 147 -5.95 -2.63 -7.53
N ASP A 148 -4.79 -3.16 -7.92
CA ASP A 148 -4.67 -4.53 -8.45
C ASP A 148 -3.48 -5.27 -7.80
N TYR A 149 -2.27 -4.69 -7.79
CA TYR A 149 -1.04 -5.28 -7.26
C TYR A 149 -0.35 -4.33 -6.27
N SER A 150 -0.84 -4.30 -5.04
CA SER A 150 -0.48 -3.28 -4.04
C SER A 150 0.45 -3.82 -2.96
N PHE A 151 1.43 -3.00 -2.55
CA PHE A 151 2.36 -3.27 -1.44
C PHE A 151 3.25 -4.51 -1.64
N GLN A 152 3.54 -4.87 -2.88
CA GLN A 152 4.38 -6.02 -3.16
C GLN A 152 5.82 -5.81 -2.64
N HIS A 153 6.33 -6.77 -1.87
CA HIS A 153 7.68 -6.76 -1.32
C HIS A 153 7.99 -5.57 -0.38
N VAL A 154 6.96 -4.99 0.24
CA VAL A 154 7.15 -3.90 1.21
C VAL A 154 7.68 -4.44 2.55
N LYS A 155 8.62 -3.72 3.15
CA LYS A 155 9.19 -4.06 4.45
C LYS A 155 8.97 -2.97 5.49
N LYS A 156 8.55 -3.35 6.69
CA LYS A 156 8.31 -2.46 7.84
C LYS A 156 7.23 -1.41 7.56
N GLY A 157 6.12 -1.52 8.24
CA GLY A 157 5.06 -0.56 8.00
C GLY A 157 3.88 -0.67 8.93
N VAL A 158 3.15 0.42 9.02
CA VAL A 158 1.90 0.48 9.77
C VAL A 158 0.80 1.12 8.95
N VAL A 159 -0.34 0.45 8.91
CA VAL A 159 -1.54 0.86 8.17
C VAL A 159 -2.70 0.99 9.15
N ARG A 160 -3.45 2.10 9.13
CA ARG A 160 -4.55 2.38 10.07
C ARG A 160 -5.73 3.03 9.38
N ASN A 161 -6.95 2.66 9.81
CA ASN A 161 -8.18 3.32 9.36
C ASN A 161 -8.32 3.35 7.83
N CYS A 162 -7.89 2.29 7.15
CA CYS A 162 -7.82 2.23 5.69
C CYS A 162 -8.93 1.39 5.08
N VAL A 163 -9.23 1.68 3.82
CA VAL A 163 -10.03 0.81 2.94
C VAL A 163 -9.17 0.46 1.74
N ILE A 164 -8.74 -0.80 1.65
CA ILE A 164 -7.86 -1.28 0.59
C ILE A 164 -8.63 -2.31 -0.23
N THR A 165 -9.06 -1.91 -1.42
CA THR A 165 -9.54 -2.82 -2.45
C THR A 165 -8.42 -3.01 -3.45
N SER A 166 -7.89 -4.22 -3.54
CA SER A 166 -6.82 -4.58 -4.48
C SER A 166 -6.95 -6.05 -4.75
N LYS A 167 -6.72 -6.52 -5.98
CA LYS A 167 -6.65 -7.96 -6.22
C LYS A 167 -5.59 -8.57 -5.30
N ASP A 168 -4.31 -8.38 -5.57
CA ASP A 168 -3.23 -8.75 -4.68
C ASP A 168 -2.90 -7.57 -3.76
N ALA A 169 -2.83 -7.80 -2.44
CA ALA A 169 -2.30 -6.83 -1.48
C ALA A 169 -1.36 -7.50 -0.49
N PHE A 170 -0.29 -6.81 -0.08
CA PHE A 170 0.68 -7.28 0.92
C PHE A 170 1.43 -8.57 0.53
N TRP A 171 1.58 -8.83 -0.77
CA TRP A 171 2.33 -9.97 -1.28
C TRP A 171 3.83 -9.87 -0.93
N ASN A 172 4.44 -10.94 -0.42
CA ASN A 172 5.86 -11.00 -0.02
C ASN A 172 6.28 -9.86 0.94
N THR A 173 5.36 -9.38 1.78
CA THR A 173 5.67 -8.31 2.74
C THR A 173 6.38 -8.83 3.99
N GLU A 174 7.12 -7.96 4.67
CA GLU A 174 7.82 -8.29 5.92
C GLU A 174 7.56 -7.20 6.98
N ASP A 175 7.24 -7.60 8.21
CA ASP A 175 7.06 -6.70 9.37
C ASP A 175 5.99 -5.60 9.18
N ILE A 176 4.81 -5.99 8.70
CA ILE A 176 3.68 -5.07 8.51
C ILE A 176 2.63 -5.28 9.60
N THR A 177 2.13 -4.19 10.18
CA THR A 177 0.94 -4.22 11.04
C THR A 177 -0.18 -3.37 10.48
N VAL A 178 -1.38 -3.94 10.38
CA VAL A 178 -2.60 -3.27 9.92
C VAL A 178 -3.61 -3.21 11.06
N TYR A 179 -4.20 -2.04 11.28
CA TYR A 179 -5.19 -1.78 12.32
C TYR A 179 -6.48 -1.23 11.74
N ASP A 180 -7.62 -1.63 12.29
CA ASP A 180 -8.92 -0.95 12.14
C ASP A 180 -9.26 -0.65 10.66
N SER A 181 -9.04 -1.63 9.79
CA SER A 181 -9.09 -1.45 8.32
C SER A 181 -9.94 -2.51 7.62
N VAL A 182 -10.45 -2.17 6.45
CA VAL A 182 -11.13 -3.09 5.53
C VAL A 182 -10.18 -3.46 4.40
N LEU A 183 -9.97 -4.75 4.19
CA LEU A 183 -9.09 -5.32 3.17
C LEU A 183 -9.93 -6.23 2.27
N GLU A 184 -10.07 -5.88 1.00
CA GLU A 184 -10.87 -6.61 0.02
C GLU A 184 -10.01 -6.97 -1.20
N GLY A 185 -9.94 -8.25 -1.54
CA GLY A 185 -9.06 -8.71 -2.60
C GLY A 185 -9.03 -10.22 -2.82
N GLU A 186 -8.19 -10.64 -3.77
CA GLU A 186 -7.84 -12.04 -4.01
C GLU A 186 -6.40 -12.27 -3.52
N TYR A 187 -6.11 -13.35 -2.80
CA TYR A 187 -4.70 -13.63 -2.44
C TYR A 187 -4.04 -12.59 -1.50
N LEU A 188 -4.83 -11.94 -0.63
CA LEU A 188 -4.33 -11.01 0.38
C LEU A 188 -3.20 -11.63 1.21
N GLY A 189 -2.07 -10.93 1.38
CA GLY A 189 -1.01 -11.30 2.31
C GLY A 189 -0.22 -12.55 1.94
N TRP A 190 -0.30 -13.00 0.69
CA TRP A 190 0.43 -14.18 0.22
C TRP A 190 1.94 -14.04 0.43
N TYR A 191 2.57 -15.10 0.93
CA TYR A 191 4.02 -15.14 1.22
C TYR A 191 4.52 -14.06 2.20
N SER A 192 3.63 -13.47 3.00
CA SER A 192 4.02 -12.45 3.97
C SER A 192 4.75 -13.06 5.17
N LYS A 193 5.61 -12.28 5.81
CA LYS A 193 6.34 -12.61 7.03
C LYS A 193 6.06 -11.58 8.11
N ASN A 194 5.67 -12.04 9.30
CA ASN A 194 5.32 -11.15 10.42
C ASN A 194 4.19 -10.16 10.08
N LEU A 195 3.22 -10.56 9.24
CA LEU A 195 2.03 -9.77 8.99
C LEU A 195 1.09 -9.87 10.20
N ARG A 196 0.74 -8.73 10.78
CA ARG A 196 -0.21 -8.63 11.89
C ARG A 196 -1.42 -7.80 11.50
N LEU A 197 -2.61 -8.34 11.68
CA LEU A 197 -3.89 -7.70 11.40
C LEU A 197 -4.69 -7.58 12.71
N VAL A 198 -5.14 -6.37 13.04
CA VAL A 198 -5.83 -6.09 14.31
C VAL A 198 -7.12 -5.33 14.03
N ASN A 199 -8.25 -5.87 14.49
CA ASN A 199 -9.58 -5.31 14.24
C ASN A 199 -9.86 -5.07 12.75
N CYS A 200 -9.38 -5.97 11.89
CA CYS A 200 -9.55 -5.84 10.45
C CYS A 200 -10.76 -6.63 9.96
N LYS A 201 -11.40 -6.12 8.91
CA LYS A 201 -12.36 -6.87 8.09
C LYS A 201 -11.66 -7.33 6.82
N ILE A 202 -11.67 -8.62 6.56
CA ILE A 202 -10.99 -9.26 5.44
C ILE A 202 -12.05 -9.88 4.53
N ILE A 203 -11.99 -9.58 3.23
CA ILE A 203 -12.99 -9.98 2.26
C ILE A 203 -12.31 -10.55 1.00
N GLY A 204 -12.79 -11.69 0.54
CA GLY A 204 -12.41 -12.28 -0.75
C GLY A 204 -11.65 -13.60 -0.66
N THR A 205 -11.26 -14.14 -1.81
CA THR A 205 -10.83 -15.53 -1.97
C THR A 205 -9.36 -15.78 -1.65
N GLN A 206 -9.08 -16.96 -1.11
CA GLN A 206 -7.73 -17.47 -0.83
C GLN A 206 -6.86 -16.47 -0.02
N PRO A 207 -7.35 -15.83 1.05
CA PRO A 207 -6.52 -14.88 1.78
C PRO A 207 -5.50 -15.62 2.65
N LEU A 208 -4.35 -14.97 2.81
CA LEU A 208 -3.35 -15.24 3.83
C LEU A 208 -2.66 -16.59 3.70
N CYS A 209 -2.41 -17.04 2.48
CA CYS A 209 -1.68 -18.27 2.19
C CYS A 209 -0.16 -18.05 2.19
N TYR A 210 0.58 -19.12 2.42
CA TYR A 210 2.05 -19.19 2.45
C TYR A 210 2.69 -18.19 3.44
N ALA A 211 1.95 -17.75 4.46
CA ALA A 211 2.40 -16.72 5.39
C ALA A 211 3.19 -17.29 6.58
N GLU A 212 4.27 -16.61 6.96
CA GLU A 212 5.10 -16.94 8.12
C GLU A 212 4.82 -15.98 9.29
N ASN A 213 4.57 -16.53 10.48
CA ASN A 213 4.29 -15.78 11.70
C ASN A 213 3.13 -14.78 11.51
N LEU A 214 2.04 -15.26 10.93
CA LEU A 214 0.82 -14.49 10.69
C LEU A 214 0.02 -14.33 11.99
N ILE A 215 -0.39 -13.10 12.31
CA ILE A 215 -1.18 -12.80 13.52
C ILE A 215 -2.47 -12.08 13.15
N LEU A 216 -3.61 -12.62 13.56
CA LEU A 216 -4.92 -11.95 13.45
C LEU A 216 -5.52 -11.77 14.86
N GLU A 217 -5.89 -10.54 15.19
CA GLU A 217 -6.48 -10.17 16.48
C GLU A 217 -7.83 -9.48 16.28
N ASN A 218 -8.91 -10.13 16.70
CA ASN A 218 -10.29 -9.61 16.61
C ASN A 218 -10.71 -9.25 15.18
N CYS A 219 -10.34 -10.08 14.20
CA CYS A 219 -10.71 -9.86 12.80
C CYS A 219 -12.06 -10.48 12.43
N GLU A 220 -12.66 -9.98 11.36
CA GLU A 220 -13.78 -10.62 10.67
C GLU A 220 -13.32 -11.08 9.29
N MET A 221 -13.76 -12.26 8.86
CA MET A 221 -13.45 -12.81 7.53
C MET A 221 -14.74 -13.14 6.80
N MET A 222 -14.99 -12.53 5.64
CA MET A 222 -16.21 -12.70 4.86
C MET A 222 -15.91 -13.13 3.43
N ASP A 223 -16.65 -14.10 2.91
CA ASP A 223 -16.46 -14.65 1.56
C ASP A 223 -15.00 -15.11 1.36
N THR A 224 -14.45 -15.77 2.38
CA THR A 224 -13.04 -16.18 2.47
C THR A 224 -12.91 -17.70 2.44
N ASP A 225 -12.76 -18.25 1.24
CA ASP A 225 -12.43 -19.65 1.03
C ASP A 225 -10.92 -19.88 1.00
N LEU A 226 -10.52 -21.14 1.18
CA LEU A 226 -9.16 -21.65 1.00
C LEU A 226 -8.11 -20.85 1.80
N SER A 227 -8.50 -20.36 2.98
CA SER A 227 -7.65 -19.48 3.78
C SER A 227 -6.52 -20.25 4.45
N PHE A 228 -5.38 -19.57 4.67
CA PHE A 228 -4.24 -20.04 5.47
C PHE A 228 -3.43 -21.20 4.90
N GLU A 229 -3.57 -21.51 3.61
CA GLU A 229 -2.81 -22.59 2.97
C GLU A 229 -1.31 -22.42 3.26
N TYR A 230 -0.66 -23.47 3.75
CA TYR A 230 0.76 -23.50 4.10
C TYR A 230 1.24 -22.35 5.00
N SER A 231 0.40 -21.86 5.90
CA SER A 231 0.73 -20.73 6.77
C SER A 231 1.02 -21.15 8.22
N THR A 232 1.86 -20.38 8.90
CA THR A 232 2.01 -20.45 10.37
C THR A 232 1.24 -19.29 10.98
N VAL A 233 0.20 -19.60 11.76
CA VAL A 233 -0.86 -18.62 12.06
C VAL A 233 -1.30 -18.64 13.51
N HIS A 234 -1.50 -17.44 14.08
CA HIS A 234 -2.20 -17.23 15.34
C HIS A 234 -3.36 -16.27 15.11
N ALA A 235 -4.57 -16.81 14.99
CA ALA A 235 -5.75 -16.04 14.59
C ALA A 235 -6.87 -16.11 15.62
N THR A 236 -7.42 -14.94 15.95
CA THR A 236 -8.73 -14.78 16.60
C THR A 236 -9.68 -14.07 15.65
N ILE A 237 -10.65 -14.82 15.15
CA ILE A 237 -11.65 -14.39 14.18
C ILE A 237 -13.02 -14.42 14.85
N LEU A 238 -13.81 -13.37 14.63
CA LEU A 238 -15.04 -13.13 15.40
C LEU A 238 -16.26 -13.87 14.86
N ASN A 239 -16.22 -14.29 13.60
CA ASN A 239 -17.32 -14.93 12.88
C ASN A 239 -16.92 -16.33 12.35
N THR A 240 -17.82 -16.94 11.58
CA THR A 240 -17.57 -18.22 10.90
C THR A 240 -16.78 -18.01 9.62
N ILE A 241 -15.69 -18.75 9.45
CA ILE A 241 -14.83 -18.75 8.25
C ILE A 241 -15.43 -19.73 7.22
N ASP A 242 -15.36 -19.41 5.93
CA ASP A 242 -15.89 -20.31 4.89
C ASP A 242 -15.03 -21.56 4.74
N SER A 243 -13.74 -21.44 4.43
CA SER A 243 -12.87 -22.61 4.49
C SER A 243 -11.43 -22.32 4.88
N VAL A 244 -10.84 -23.30 5.58
CA VAL A 244 -9.42 -23.30 5.97
C VAL A 244 -8.75 -24.48 5.30
N LYS A 245 -7.62 -24.24 4.63
CA LYS A 245 -6.87 -25.27 3.90
C LYS A 245 -5.47 -25.41 4.45
N ASN A 246 -5.04 -26.64 4.74
CA ASN A 246 -3.65 -27.05 4.95
C ASN A 246 -2.72 -26.05 5.69
N PRO A 247 -3.09 -25.48 6.85
CA PRO A 247 -2.16 -24.65 7.62
C PRO A 247 -0.99 -25.49 8.16
N ILE A 248 0.22 -24.92 8.21
CA ILE A 248 1.43 -25.62 8.68
C ILE A 248 1.38 -25.83 10.20
N SER A 249 1.07 -24.78 10.95
CA SER A 249 1.01 -24.83 12.41
C SER A 249 0.33 -23.60 13.01
N GLY A 250 -0.03 -23.69 14.29
CA GLY A 250 -0.46 -22.56 15.10
C GLY A 250 -1.87 -22.74 15.66
N MET A 251 -2.61 -21.65 15.79
CA MET A 251 -3.94 -21.64 16.41
C MET A 251 -4.90 -20.77 15.61
N ILE A 252 -6.04 -21.35 15.21
CA ILE A 252 -7.14 -20.63 14.57
C ILE A 252 -8.36 -20.74 15.47
N ARG A 253 -8.74 -19.61 16.07
CA ARG A 253 -9.95 -19.47 16.88
C ARG A 253 -11.01 -18.71 16.09
N ALA A 254 -12.19 -19.30 15.92
CA ALA A 254 -13.31 -18.72 15.18
C ALA A 254 -14.65 -19.06 15.85
N GLU A 255 -15.75 -18.44 15.40
CA GLU A 255 -17.09 -18.92 15.80
C GLU A 255 -17.33 -20.33 15.25
N GLY A 256 -17.01 -20.54 13.98
CA GLY A 256 -17.07 -21.80 13.26
C GLY A 256 -16.15 -21.79 12.04
N ILE A 257 -15.97 -22.95 11.43
CA ILE A 257 -15.31 -23.12 10.13
C ILE A 257 -16.26 -24.00 9.32
N ARG A 258 -16.73 -23.54 8.15
CA ARG A 258 -17.72 -24.33 7.37
C ARG A 258 -17.08 -25.54 6.72
N GLU A 259 -15.86 -25.39 6.21
CA GLU A 259 -15.12 -26.49 5.59
C GLU A 259 -13.65 -26.45 6.03
N LEU A 260 -13.17 -27.60 6.50
CA LEU A 260 -11.78 -27.80 6.88
C LEU A 260 -11.14 -28.79 5.89
N ILE A 261 -10.15 -28.32 5.14
CA ILE A 261 -9.49 -29.08 4.07
C ILE A 261 -8.08 -29.42 4.52
N LEU A 262 -7.88 -30.67 4.97
CA LEU A 262 -6.60 -31.22 5.45
C LEU A 262 -6.20 -32.42 4.58
N ASP A 263 -5.90 -32.13 3.31
CA ASP A 263 -5.73 -33.13 2.25
C ASP A 263 -4.29 -33.31 1.77
N ASP A 264 -3.34 -32.55 2.34
CA ASP A 264 -1.92 -32.75 2.08
C ASP A 264 -1.33 -33.80 3.04
N PRO A 265 -0.90 -34.99 2.55
CA PRO A 265 -0.31 -36.04 3.37
C PRO A 265 1.11 -35.72 3.87
N GLU A 266 1.78 -34.68 3.37
CA GLU A 266 3.12 -34.27 3.81
C GLU A 266 3.09 -33.37 5.06
N LEU A 267 1.92 -32.84 5.45
CA LEU A 267 1.77 -31.97 6.61
C LEU A 267 1.43 -32.76 7.88
N ASP A 268 2.04 -32.33 9.00
CA ASP A 268 1.70 -32.78 10.34
C ASP A 268 0.74 -31.79 11.01
N TYR A 269 -0.55 -32.10 10.93
CA TYR A 269 -1.62 -31.26 11.49
C TYR A 269 -1.69 -31.26 13.03
N SER A 270 -0.92 -32.10 13.72
CA SER A 270 -0.90 -32.12 15.19
C SER A 270 -0.40 -30.81 15.81
N ASN A 271 0.31 -30.00 15.02
CA ASN A 271 0.82 -28.69 15.41
C ASN A 271 -0.17 -27.54 15.14
N THR A 272 -1.37 -27.84 14.65
CA THR A 272 -2.43 -26.86 14.40
C THR A 272 -3.62 -27.10 15.32
N GLN A 273 -4.05 -26.05 16.01
CA GLN A 273 -5.21 -26.07 16.90
C GLN A 273 -6.36 -25.28 16.30
N PHE A 274 -7.52 -25.92 16.15
CA PHE A 274 -8.77 -25.28 15.75
C PHE A 274 -9.67 -25.14 16.98
N ILE A 275 -10.07 -23.92 17.32
CA ILE A 275 -10.95 -23.64 18.46
C ILE A 275 -12.22 -22.98 17.94
N THR A 276 -13.31 -23.75 17.86
CA THR A 276 -14.62 -23.25 17.41
C THR A 276 -15.64 -23.28 18.54
N LYS A 277 -16.68 -22.44 18.47
CA LYS A 277 -17.82 -22.51 19.40
C LYS A 277 -18.83 -23.58 18.99
N ILE A 278 -18.85 -23.97 17.71
CA ILE A 278 -19.94 -24.74 17.11
C ILE A 278 -19.59 -26.22 16.89
N ASN A 279 -18.31 -26.64 16.87
CA ASN A 279 -17.96 -28.04 16.68
C ASN A 279 -16.73 -28.45 17.52
N ASN A 280 -16.97 -29.20 18.60
CA ASN A 280 -15.91 -29.93 19.33
C ASN A 280 -15.74 -31.38 18.83
N GLU A 281 -16.73 -31.98 18.14
CA GLU A 281 -16.67 -33.40 17.77
C GLU A 281 -16.00 -33.65 16.40
N GLU A 282 -16.31 -32.86 15.36
CA GLU A 282 -15.72 -33.06 14.01
C GLU A 282 -14.25 -32.62 13.91
N ALA A 283 -13.84 -31.61 14.68
CA ALA A 283 -12.44 -31.16 14.73
C ALA A 283 -11.52 -32.16 15.44
N GLU A 284 -12.03 -32.88 16.45
CA GLU A 284 -11.28 -33.94 17.12
C GLU A 284 -11.12 -35.20 16.25
N GLU A 285 -12.04 -35.46 15.32
CA GLU A 285 -11.98 -36.60 14.40
C GLU A 285 -11.06 -36.34 13.20
N ALA A 286 -10.92 -35.08 12.75
CA ALA A 286 -10.01 -34.70 11.66
C ALA A 286 -8.53 -34.61 12.06
N ILE A 287 -8.21 -34.53 13.36
CA ILE A 287 -6.84 -34.47 13.91
C ILE A 287 -6.30 -35.86 14.29
N ARG A 288 -7.15 -36.90 14.27
CA ARG A 288 -6.76 -38.30 14.57
C ARG A 288 -6.33 -39.07 13.33
#